data_AF-A0AAW4L0Q5-F1
#
_entry.id   AF-A0AAW4L0Q5-F1
#
_cell.length_a   1.000
_cell.length_b   1.000
_cell.length_c   1.000
_cell.angle_alpha   90.00
_cell.angle_beta   90.00
_cell.angle_gamma   90.00
#
_symmetry.space_group_name_H-M   'P 1'
#
loop_
_entity.id
_entity.type
_entity.pdbx_description
1 polymer ?
#
loop_
_entity_poly.entity_id
_entity_poly.type
_entity_poly.pdbx_seq_one_letter_code
_entity_poly.pdbx_strand_id
1 'polypeptide(L)'
;MSEEIRNLHQPAPRGTWVQTERAGHEAWAQLIAHAPRAAQLLHILVANMDKSGALIASQATLAKLMETSTATTKRALSVLIDQAWIQTIRLGSDRGGALAYVVNSRIAWADSRENIRFARLNARVLVSPEDP
;
A
#
# COMPACT_ATOMS: atom_id res chain seq x y z
N MET A 1 -15.38 12.76 -11.57
CA MET A 1 -14.45 12.35 -10.49
C MET A 1 -15.23 11.42 -9.60
N SER A 2 -15.42 10.22 -10.14
CA SER A 2 -16.75 9.62 -10.26
C SER A 2 -16.94 8.53 -9.21
N GLU A 3 -18.18 8.30 -8.79
CA GLU A 3 -18.60 7.44 -7.66
C GLU A 3 -17.94 6.06 -7.57
N GLU A 4 -17.37 5.57 -8.67
CA GLU A 4 -16.61 4.32 -8.78
C GLU A 4 -15.38 4.25 -7.87
N ILE A 5 -14.63 5.34 -7.69
CA ILE A 5 -13.50 5.40 -6.72
C ILE A 5 -14.04 5.38 -5.28
N ARG A 6 -15.22 5.93 -5.05
CA ARG A 6 -15.88 5.95 -3.74
C ARG A 6 -16.34 4.54 -3.34
N ASN A 7 -16.70 3.67 -4.28
CA ASN A 7 -17.04 2.27 -4.01
C ASN A 7 -15.84 1.38 -3.63
N LEU A 8 -14.61 1.84 -3.85
CA LEU A 8 -13.40 1.18 -3.33
C LEU A 8 -13.10 1.55 -1.87
N HIS A 9 -13.81 2.53 -1.28
CA HIS A 9 -13.70 2.89 0.13
C HIS A 9 -14.59 1.97 1.00
N GLN A 10 -13.99 0.92 1.55
CA GLN A 10 -14.53 0.19 2.69
C GLN A 10 -14.50 1.05 3.97
N PRO A 11 -15.32 0.74 5.00
CA PRO A 11 -15.46 1.56 6.20
C PRO A 11 -14.10 1.94 6.81
N ALA A 12 -14.03 3.19 7.27
CA ALA A 12 -12.83 3.79 7.82
C ALA A 12 -12.23 2.87 8.88
N PRO A 13 -10.91 2.54 8.82
CA PRO A 13 -10.26 1.85 9.90
C PRO A 13 -10.50 2.63 11.20
N ARG A 14 -10.74 1.95 12.32
CA ARG A 14 -10.65 2.63 13.63
C ARG A 14 -9.21 3.13 13.80
N GLY A 15 -9.02 4.43 13.55
CA GLY A 15 -7.74 5.15 13.50
C GLY A 15 -7.77 6.16 12.36
N THR A 16 -7.92 7.45 12.67
CA THR A 16 -8.02 8.56 11.70
C THR A 16 -6.68 9.07 11.19
N TRP A 17 -5.57 8.54 11.71
CA TRP A 17 -4.23 9.06 11.50
C TRP A 17 -3.24 7.91 11.34
N VAL A 18 -2.20 8.16 10.54
CA VAL A 18 -1.06 7.25 10.36
C VAL A 18 0.19 7.97 10.84
N GLN A 19 1.07 7.24 11.53
CA GLN A 19 2.31 7.79 12.06
C GLN A 19 3.50 7.36 11.19
N THR A 20 4.38 8.31 10.91
CA THR A 20 5.66 8.06 10.22
C THR A 20 6.81 8.46 11.14
N GLU A 21 7.87 7.65 11.13
CA GLU A 21 9.10 7.99 11.83
C GLU A 21 9.79 9.16 11.13
N ARG A 22 10.50 10.02 11.88
CA ARG A 22 11.13 11.22 11.31
C ARG A 22 12.05 10.90 10.14
N ALA A 23 12.92 9.91 10.31
CA ALA A 23 13.85 9.47 9.26
C ALA A 23 13.11 8.90 8.04
N GLY A 24 12.00 8.18 8.26
CA GLY A 24 11.14 7.68 7.19
C GLY A 24 10.46 8.82 6.44
N HIS A 25 10.00 9.85 7.15
CA HIS A 25 9.39 11.04 6.58
C HIS A 25 10.37 11.85 5.71
N GLU A 26 11.61 12.04 6.18
CA GLU A 26 12.68 12.70 5.41
C GLU A 26 13.06 11.89 4.16
N ALA A 27 13.20 10.58 4.29
CA ALA A 27 13.44 9.70 3.14
C ALA A 27 12.28 9.76 2.13
N TRP A 28 11.04 9.91 2.61
CA TRP A 28 9.87 10.01 1.74
C TRP A 28 9.88 11.33 0.97
N ALA A 29 10.30 12.44 1.60
CA ALA A 29 10.51 13.70 0.89
C ALA A 29 11.52 13.54 -0.26
N GLN A 30 12.61 12.78 -0.05
CA GLN A 30 13.55 12.45 -1.13
C GLN A 30 12.91 11.57 -2.20
N LEU A 31 12.11 10.57 -1.83
CA LEU A 31 11.38 9.75 -2.78
C LEU A 31 10.44 10.58 -3.67
N ILE A 32 9.76 11.58 -3.11
CA ILE A 32 8.89 12.49 -3.87
C ILE A 32 9.68 13.22 -4.96
N ALA A 33 10.88 13.71 -4.65
CA ALA A 33 11.72 14.45 -5.59
C ALA A 33 12.19 13.57 -6.77
N HIS A 34 12.52 12.30 -6.51
CA HIS A 34 13.13 11.41 -7.51
C HIS A 34 12.14 10.49 -8.23
N ALA A 35 11.07 10.09 -7.54
CA ALA A 35 10.09 9.12 -8.03
C ALA A 35 8.67 9.47 -7.53
N PRO A 36 8.08 10.58 -8.01
CA PRO A 36 6.81 11.10 -7.48
C PRO A 36 5.64 10.10 -7.61
N ARG A 37 5.63 9.24 -8.64
CA ARG A 37 4.61 8.18 -8.78
C ARG A 37 4.79 7.04 -7.79
N ALA A 38 6.02 6.71 -7.42
CA ALA A 38 6.30 5.75 -6.34
C ALA A 38 5.86 6.33 -4.99
N ALA A 39 6.18 7.61 -4.72
CA ALA A 39 5.72 8.29 -3.52
C ALA A 39 4.19 8.38 -3.41
N GLN A 40 3.49 8.70 -4.52
CA GLN A 40 2.02 8.69 -4.58
C GLN A 40 1.47 7.29 -4.23
N LEU A 41 2.03 6.23 -4.82
CA LEU A 41 1.61 4.87 -4.54
C LEU A 41 1.83 4.51 -3.07
N LEU A 42 2.99 4.87 -2.50
CA LEU A 42 3.26 4.64 -1.09
C LEU A 42 2.24 5.33 -0.18
N HIS A 43 1.79 6.54 -0.53
CA HIS A 43 0.74 7.23 0.23
C HIS A 43 -0.57 6.46 0.21
N ILE A 44 -0.95 5.93 -0.97
CA ILE A 44 -2.15 5.11 -1.12
C ILE A 44 -2.03 3.83 -0.29
N LEU A 45 -0.89 3.14 -0.33
CA LEU A 45 -0.66 1.93 0.47
C LEU A 45 -0.79 2.23 1.97
N VAL A 46 -0.12 3.29 2.45
CA VAL A 46 -0.14 3.69 3.86
C VAL A 46 -1.53 4.14 4.32
N ALA A 47 -2.30 4.81 3.48
CA ALA A 47 -3.66 5.24 3.80
C ALA A 47 -4.67 4.07 3.86
N ASN A 48 -4.37 2.96 3.18
CA ASN A 48 -5.28 1.81 3.06
C ASN A 48 -4.77 0.56 3.81
N MET A 49 -3.58 0.58 4.38
CA MET A 49 -3.06 -0.58 5.10
C MET A 49 -3.84 -0.85 6.39
N ASP A 50 -3.90 -2.12 6.78
CA ASP A 50 -4.40 -2.51 8.09
C ASP A 50 -3.39 -2.25 9.22
N LYS A 51 -3.74 -2.67 10.44
CA LYS A 51 -2.89 -2.56 11.64
C LYS A 51 -1.57 -3.31 11.54
N SER A 52 -1.48 -4.34 10.70
CA SER A 52 -0.24 -5.07 10.42
C SER A 52 0.62 -4.42 9.33
N GLY A 53 0.17 -3.29 8.76
CA GLY A 53 0.88 -2.57 7.71
C GLY A 53 0.77 -3.24 6.34
N ALA A 54 -0.22 -4.12 6.15
CA ALA A 54 -0.43 -4.82 4.89
C ALA A 54 -1.65 -4.27 4.12
N LEU A 55 -1.60 -4.40 2.80
CA LEU A 55 -2.73 -4.19 1.90
C LEU A 55 -2.73 -5.27 0.84
N ILE A 56 -3.83 -5.98 0.67
CA ILE A 56 -4.01 -6.92 -0.44
C ILE A 56 -4.83 -6.21 -1.51
N ALA A 57 -4.29 -6.11 -2.73
CA ALA A 57 -4.97 -5.48 -3.86
C ALA A 57 -4.43 -6.00 -5.20
N SER A 58 -5.25 -5.94 -6.25
CA SER A 58 -4.77 -6.14 -7.62
C SER A 58 -3.96 -4.92 -8.09
N GLN A 59 -3.06 -5.11 -9.05
CA GLN A 59 -2.34 -3.99 -9.67
C GLN A 59 -3.26 -3.07 -10.48
N ALA A 60 -4.36 -3.62 -11.03
CA ALA A 60 -5.37 -2.82 -11.72
C ALA A 60 -6.08 -1.88 -10.75
N THR A 61 -6.46 -2.40 -9.59
CA THR A 61 -7.05 -1.62 -8.49
C THR A 61 -6.12 -0.52 -7.99
N LEU A 62 -4.82 -0.82 -7.79
CA LEU A 62 -3.83 0.22 -7.46
C LEU A 62 -3.71 1.29 -8.56
N ALA A 63 -3.75 0.89 -9.83
CA ALA A 63 -3.69 1.81 -10.95
C ALA A 63 -4.89 2.77 -11.00
N LYS A 64 -6.10 2.26 -10.70
CA LYS A 64 -7.32 3.06 -10.54
C LYS A 64 -7.17 4.07 -9.39
N LEU A 65 -6.72 3.63 -8.22
CA LEU A 65 -6.49 4.51 -7.06
C LEU A 65 -5.42 5.59 -7.33
N MET A 66 -4.41 5.25 -8.13
CA MET A 66 -3.37 6.20 -8.54
C MET A 66 -3.82 7.15 -9.66
N GLU A 67 -4.93 6.87 -10.33
CA GLU A 67 -5.36 7.52 -11.58
C GLU A 67 -4.26 7.45 -12.66
N THR A 68 -3.67 6.27 -12.83
CA THR A 68 -2.58 6.04 -13.80
C THR A 68 -2.79 4.74 -14.58
N SER A 69 -1.98 4.52 -15.63
CA SER A 69 -1.95 3.23 -16.32
C SER A 69 -1.28 2.15 -15.46
N THR A 70 -1.68 0.89 -15.66
CA THR A 70 -1.08 -0.28 -15.00
C THR A 70 0.44 -0.36 -15.20
N ALA A 71 0.94 0.06 -16.37
CA ALA A 71 2.37 0.14 -16.64
C ALA A 71 3.10 1.16 -15.74
N THR A 72 2.49 2.32 -15.49
CA THR A 72 3.03 3.32 -14.56
C THR A 72 3.01 2.81 -13.12
N THR A 73 1.92 2.17 -12.69
CA THR A 73 1.83 1.54 -11.37
C THR A 73 2.86 0.44 -11.19
N LYS A 74 3.11 -0.41 -12.20
CA LYS A 74 4.16 -1.43 -12.17
C LYS A 74 5.55 -0.84 -11.96
N ARG A 75 5.89 0.24 -12.70
CA ARG A 75 7.16 0.94 -12.53
C ARG A 75 7.29 1.55 -11.13
N ALA A 76 6.23 2.16 -10.62
CA ALA A 76 6.18 2.68 -9.26
C ALA A 76 6.39 1.57 -8.22
N LEU A 77 5.75 0.41 -8.38
CA LEU A 77 5.95 -0.76 -7.53
C LEU A 77 7.40 -1.24 -7.55
N SER A 78 8.03 -1.34 -8.73
CA SER A 78 9.45 -1.71 -8.83
C SER A 78 10.33 -0.78 -8.01
N VAL A 79 10.15 0.54 -8.13
CA VAL A 79 10.92 1.50 -7.32
C VAL A 79 10.73 1.28 -5.83
N LEU A 80 9.49 1.07 -5.37
CA LEU A 80 9.21 0.84 -3.95
C LEU A 80 9.80 -0.48 -3.43
N ILE A 81 9.83 -1.52 -4.26
CA ILE A 81 10.43 -2.82 -3.91
C ILE A 81 11.96 -2.71 -3.90
N ASP A 82 12.56 -2.15 -4.96
CA ASP A 82 14.02 -2.04 -5.14
C ASP A 82 14.66 -1.18 -4.04
N GLN A 83 13.93 -0.16 -3.55
CA GLN A 83 14.36 0.70 -2.45
C GLN A 83 13.83 0.26 -1.08
N ALA A 84 13.23 -0.94 -0.97
CA ALA A 84 12.77 -1.55 0.27
C ALA A 84 11.73 -0.73 1.09
N TRP A 85 10.90 0.06 0.40
CA TRP A 85 9.73 0.72 0.99
C TRP A 85 8.61 -0.27 1.31
N ILE A 86 8.45 -1.27 0.44
CA ILE A 86 7.43 -2.31 0.56
C ILE A 86 8.00 -3.69 0.24
N GLN A 87 7.32 -4.72 0.72
CA GLN A 87 7.52 -6.11 0.29
C GLN A 87 6.25 -6.61 -0.39
N THR A 88 6.39 -7.53 -1.33
CA THR A 88 5.24 -8.18 -1.98
C THR A 88 5.18 -9.65 -1.64
N ILE A 89 3.99 -10.14 -1.33
CA ILE A 89 3.69 -11.54 -1.07
C ILE A 89 2.61 -11.96 -2.06
N ARG A 90 2.87 -13.02 -2.82
CA ARG A 90 1.87 -13.56 -3.75
C ARG A 90 0.93 -14.49 -2.99
N LEU A 91 -0.37 -14.23 -3.09
CA LEU A 91 -1.41 -15.00 -2.41
C LEU A 91 -2.20 -15.81 -3.44
N GLY A 92 -2.04 -17.14 -3.44
CA GLY A 92 -2.69 -18.05 -4.39
C GLY A 92 -1.72 -18.66 -5.41
N SER A 93 -2.25 -19.39 -6.40
CA SER A 93 -1.46 -20.12 -7.41
C SER A 93 -0.87 -19.20 -8.48
N ASP A 94 0.14 -19.73 -9.18
CA ASP A 94 1.07 -19.03 -10.09
C ASP A 94 0.39 -18.14 -11.15
N ARG A 95 -0.87 -18.42 -11.51
CA ARG A 95 -1.59 -17.77 -12.63
C ARG A 95 -2.82 -16.92 -12.26
N GLY A 96 -3.05 -16.58 -10.98
CA GLY A 96 -4.23 -15.75 -10.65
C GLY A 96 -4.30 -15.14 -9.25
N GLY A 97 -3.25 -15.24 -8.45
CA GLY A 97 -3.26 -14.76 -7.07
C GLY A 97 -3.19 -13.23 -6.91
N ALA A 98 -3.93 -12.70 -5.93
CA ALA A 98 -3.79 -11.31 -5.47
C ALA A 98 -2.40 -11.08 -4.84
N LEU A 99 -1.92 -9.84 -4.85
CA LEU A 99 -0.68 -9.47 -4.18
C LEU A 99 -0.99 -8.80 -2.84
N ALA A 100 -0.32 -9.27 -1.79
CA ALA A 100 -0.18 -8.54 -0.54
C ALA A 100 1.02 -7.60 -0.65
N TYR A 101 0.82 -6.33 -0.35
CA TYR A 101 1.86 -5.31 -0.22
C TYR A 101 2.02 -4.99 1.26
N VAL A 102 3.21 -5.24 1.81
CA VAL A 102 3.54 -4.98 3.21
C VAL A 102 4.43 -3.77 3.28
N VAL A 103 3.97 -2.70 3.93
CA VAL A 103 4.75 -1.48 4.15
C VAL A 103 5.83 -1.75 5.20
N ASN A 104 7.06 -1.29 4.94
CA ASN A 104 8.16 -1.45 5.87
C ASN A 104 7.89 -0.71 7.18
N SER A 105 7.79 -1.47 8.29
CA SER A 105 7.48 -0.94 9.63
C SER A 105 8.54 0.01 10.20
N ARG A 106 9.75 0.05 9.60
CA ARG A 106 10.78 1.06 9.94
C ARG A 106 10.46 2.46 9.39
N ILE A 107 9.52 2.55 8.46
CA ILE A 107 9.18 3.78 7.71
C ILE A 107 7.82 4.34 8.16
N ALA A 108 6.81 3.48 8.24
CA ALA A 108 5.47 3.84 8.69
C ALA A 108 4.82 2.69 9.48
N TRP A 109 4.05 3.01 10.51
CA TRP A 109 3.23 2.03 11.22
C TRP A 109 1.82 2.58 11.50
N ALA A 110 0.84 1.69 11.58
CA ALA A 110 -0.55 2.02 11.86
C ALA A 110 -0.96 1.82 13.34
N ASP A 111 -0.06 1.32 14.20
CA ASP A 111 -0.32 1.04 15.62
C ASP A 111 0.97 1.15 16.47
N SER A 112 0.85 1.12 17.81
CA SER A 112 1.98 1.35 18.72
C SER A 112 3.11 0.31 18.59
N ARG A 113 4.35 0.78 18.78
CA ARG A 113 5.61 0.05 18.61
C ARG A 113 5.72 -1.23 19.46
N GLU A 114 4.90 -1.38 20.50
CA GLU A 114 4.87 -2.55 21.39
C GLU A 114 4.29 -3.81 20.73
N ASN A 115 3.49 -3.68 19.66
CA ASN A 115 2.82 -4.81 19.01
C ASN A 115 3.66 -5.52 17.93
N ILE A 116 4.90 -5.08 17.69
CA ILE A 116 5.79 -5.64 16.65
C ILE A 116 6.24 -7.08 16.98
N ARG A 117 6.10 -7.52 18.25
CA ARG A 117 6.61 -8.83 18.72
C ARG A 117 5.76 -10.04 18.34
N PHE A 118 4.53 -9.85 17.84
CA PHE A 118 3.68 -10.94 17.39
C PHE A 118 3.35 -10.77 15.90
N ALA A 119 3.72 -11.74 15.06
CA ALA A 119 3.30 -11.80 13.67
C ALA A 119 1.81 -12.17 13.58
N ARG A 120 0.92 -11.24 13.95
CA ARG A 120 -0.52 -11.32 13.63
C ARG A 120 -0.76 -10.56 12.33
N LEU A 121 -0.79 -11.30 11.23
CA LEU A 121 -1.16 -10.77 9.91
C LEU A 121 -2.69 -10.56 9.88
N ASN A 122 -3.14 -9.32 10.08
CA ASN A 122 -4.56 -8.95 9.97
C ASN A 122 -4.76 -8.20 8.67
N ALA A 123 -4.85 -8.91 7.53
CA ALA A 123 -4.81 -8.30 6.20
C ALA A 123 -6.09 -7.53 5.81
N ARG A 124 -6.00 -6.30 5.30
CA ARG A 124 -7.10 -5.63 4.58
C ARG A 124 -7.05 -6.00 3.10
N VAL A 125 -8.15 -6.52 2.56
CA VAL A 125 -8.30 -6.86 1.14
C VAL A 125 -9.15 -5.81 0.45
N LEU A 126 -8.60 -5.19 -0.58
CA LEU A 126 -9.28 -4.24 -1.44
C LEU A 126 -9.60 -4.92 -2.77
N VAL A 127 -10.90 -5.09 -3.03
CA VAL A 127 -11.44 -5.82 -4.19
C VAL A 127 -12.22 -4.84 -5.06
N SER A 128 -11.89 -4.76 -6.34
CA SER A 128 -12.72 -4.07 -7.34
C SER A 128 -13.75 -5.04 -7.92
N PRO A 129 -14.98 -4.60 -8.28
CA PRO A 129 -15.94 -5.45 -8.99
C PRO A 129 -15.43 -6.00 -10.34
N GLU A 130 -14.36 -5.41 -10.87
CA GLU A 130 -13.69 -5.85 -12.11
C GLU A 130 -12.49 -6.78 -11.85
N ASP A 131 -12.13 -7.06 -10.58
CA ASP A 131 -11.14 -8.08 -10.26
C ASP A 131 -11.81 -9.47 -10.41
N PRO A 132 -11.31 -10.36 -11.29
CA PRO A 132 -11.91 -11.68 -11.57
C PRO A 132 -11.71 -12.72 -10.47
#